data_AF-A0AA92WK92-F1
#
_entry.id   AF-A0AA92WK92-F1
#
_cell.length_a   1.000
_cell.length_b   1.000
_cell.length_c   1.000
_cell.angle_alpha   90.00
_cell.angle_beta   90.00
_cell.angle_gamma   90.00
#
_symmetry.space_group_name_H-M   'P 1'
#
loop_
_entity.id
_entity.type
_entity.pdbx_description
1 polymer ?
#
loop_
_entity_poly.entity_id
_entity_poly.type
_entity_poly.pdbx_seq_one_letter_code
_entity_poly.pdbx_strand_id
1 'polypeptide(L)'
;MKTKILDCTLRDGGYYTNWDFSSDVVKTYIETTNKLPVDYLEVGYRNKPTKEYMGKFGYTPVSILKKLRKSSNKKLAVMLNEKSTLPEDLDELLTPIKGLADMVRLAVDPKNFERAVVLAKAVKAMGFEVAFNTMYMSKWSTEYKGFLDNLSEINGVADLFCMVDSFGGITPSEVREITAKVKANTTCAVGFHGHNNLQLGLINTLTAIECGVDFVDATALGMGRGAGNLNMELLLTYLKNEGLEVDFNVLGDYVSNFQPLLDEYQWGTNLPYMISGANRIPQKEVMEWVTNRAYSFNSIVRALDNKRNCVADNAHYPLLEARPTDKVLIVGGGNSAIEHQEAIKEYLKAHPSVAVVFATCRHAASYLDIDNDKYYCLVGNEAKRMKRNIKASEFNGKCILAPFPRKMGTEVPDFAEDSTFELKDIAFTQDYLDSCTAIALQIALDLEAKDIFVIGYDGYKGEVLSEKEMDLTNENRTLFTGFVSYFKKPLISLTDTLYKELEVKSIYQYI
;
A
#
# COMPACT_ATOMS: atom_id res chain seq x y z
N MET A 1 28.60 6.30 -24.38
CA MET A 1 28.16 5.20 -23.47
C MET A 1 27.33 4.20 -24.28
N LYS A 2 27.44 2.87 -24.03
CA LYS A 2 26.79 1.81 -24.85
C LYS A 2 25.52 1.21 -24.20
N THR A 3 25.21 1.59 -22.96
CA THR A 3 24.04 1.12 -22.20
C THR A 3 22.77 1.80 -22.71
N LYS A 4 21.73 0.99 -22.96
CA LYS A 4 20.41 1.45 -23.38
C LYS A 4 19.55 1.85 -22.18
N ILE A 5 18.73 2.88 -22.35
CA ILE A 5 17.84 3.40 -21.31
C ILE A 5 16.40 2.99 -21.65
N LEU A 6 15.73 2.35 -20.69
CA LEU A 6 14.33 1.96 -20.80
C LEU A 6 13.49 2.77 -19.82
N ASP A 7 12.46 3.44 -20.34
CA ASP A 7 11.44 4.10 -19.53
C ASP A 7 10.27 3.16 -19.28
N CYS A 8 9.86 3.00 -18.02
CA CYS A 8 8.70 2.16 -17.66
C CYS A 8 7.62 2.91 -16.87
N THR A 9 7.52 4.23 -17.05
CA THR A 9 6.62 5.11 -16.30
C THR A 9 5.16 4.67 -16.37
N LEU A 10 4.65 4.38 -17.57
CA LEU A 10 3.24 4.00 -17.74
C LEU A 10 2.94 2.59 -17.20
N ARG A 11 3.88 1.64 -17.31
CA ARG A 11 3.69 0.28 -16.80
C ARG A 11 3.76 0.23 -15.28
N ASP A 12 4.81 0.81 -14.70
CA ASP A 12 5.09 0.66 -13.28
C ASP A 12 4.37 1.71 -12.43
N GLY A 13 4.30 2.94 -12.94
CA GLY A 13 3.54 4.03 -12.31
C GLY A 13 2.03 3.85 -12.37
N GLY A 14 1.53 3.04 -13.31
CA GLY A 14 0.10 2.76 -13.45
C GLY A 14 -0.55 2.14 -12.21
N TYR A 15 0.23 1.64 -11.24
CA TYR A 15 -0.29 1.14 -9.97
C TYR A 15 -1.24 2.15 -9.26
N TYR A 16 -0.92 3.45 -9.30
CA TYR A 16 -1.69 4.47 -8.59
C TYR A 16 -3.03 4.80 -9.25
N THR A 17 -3.11 4.69 -10.57
CA THR A 17 -4.27 5.13 -11.36
C THR A 17 -5.07 3.96 -11.92
N ASN A 18 -4.89 2.76 -11.37
CA ASN A 18 -5.38 1.50 -11.95
C ASN A 18 -4.98 1.33 -13.42
N TRP A 19 -3.82 1.83 -13.82
CA TRP A 19 -3.31 1.87 -15.19
C TRP A 19 -4.17 2.67 -16.17
N ASP A 20 -4.98 3.61 -15.68
CA ASP A 20 -5.58 4.64 -16.52
C ASP A 20 -4.76 5.92 -16.50
N PHE A 21 -4.25 6.28 -17.67
CA PHE A 21 -3.68 7.60 -17.92
C PHE A 21 -4.53 8.34 -18.94
N SER A 22 -4.67 9.65 -18.73
CA SER A 22 -5.36 10.54 -19.65
C SER A 22 -4.65 10.56 -21.01
N SER A 23 -5.39 10.87 -22.08
CA SER A 23 -4.79 10.96 -23.42
C SER A 23 -3.69 12.01 -23.50
N ASP A 24 -3.83 13.10 -22.75
CA ASP A 24 -2.89 14.22 -22.77
C ASP A 24 -1.58 13.85 -22.07
N VAL A 25 -1.65 13.19 -20.91
CA VAL A 25 -0.46 12.65 -20.21
C VAL A 25 0.30 11.70 -21.12
N VAL A 26 -0.39 10.78 -21.79
CA VAL A 26 0.23 9.80 -22.68
C VAL A 26 0.82 10.46 -23.92
N LYS A 27 0.12 11.45 -24.50
CA LYS A 27 0.60 12.17 -25.68
C LYS A 27 1.89 12.93 -25.37
N THR A 28 1.89 13.73 -24.30
CA THR A 28 3.07 14.49 -23.87
C THR A 28 4.23 13.55 -23.53
N TYR A 29 3.97 12.44 -22.83
CA TYR A 29 4.98 11.41 -22.55
C TYR A 29 5.65 10.88 -23.83
N ILE A 30 4.89 10.55 -24.87
CA ILE A 30 5.46 10.08 -26.15
C ILE A 30 6.22 11.20 -26.87
N GLU A 31 5.68 12.42 -26.90
CA GLU A 31 6.31 13.56 -27.57
C GLU A 31 7.65 13.96 -26.93
N THR A 32 7.75 13.92 -25.61
CA THR A 32 9.00 14.24 -24.91
C THR A 32 10.00 13.09 -24.98
N THR A 33 9.58 11.84 -24.74
CA THR A 33 10.49 10.68 -24.82
C THR A 33 11.07 10.47 -26.21
N ASN A 34 10.33 10.81 -27.28
CA ASN A 34 10.86 10.80 -28.66
C ASN A 34 12.11 11.67 -28.86
N LYS A 35 12.24 12.74 -28.05
CA LYS A 35 13.32 13.74 -28.11
C LYS A 35 14.40 13.52 -27.03
N LEU A 36 14.12 12.68 -26.03
CA LEU A 36 15.08 12.29 -25.00
C LEU A 36 15.90 11.06 -25.43
N PRO A 37 17.11 10.86 -24.86
CA PRO A 37 17.96 9.70 -25.15
C PRO A 37 17.48 8.44 -24.41
N VAL A 38 16.21 8.10 -24.61
CA VAL A 38 15.58 6.85 -24.17
C VAL A 38 15.47 5.93 -25.38
N ASP A 39 15.72 4.63 -25.21
CA ASP A 39 15.73 3.64 -26.30
C ASP A 39 14.43 2.82 -26.37
N TYR A 40 13.89 2.46 -25.19
CA TYR A 40 12.70 1.63 -25.05
C TYR A 40 11.66 2.30 -24.15
N LEU A 41 10.38 2.16 -24.49
CA LEU A 41 9.25 2.59 -23.68
C LEU A 41 8.40 1.37 -23.33
N GLU A 42 8.39 0.97 -22.05
CA GLU A 42 7.49 -0.05 -21.54
C GLU A 42 6.16 0.58 -21.16
N VAL A 43 5.16 0.39 -22.03
CA VAL A 43 3.93 1.19 -22.00
C VAL A 43 2.83 0.59 -21.13
N GLY A 44 2.91 -0.70 -20.79
CA GLY A 44 1.90 -1.35 -19.97
C GLY A 44 1.99 -2.87 -19.95
N TYR A 45 0.95 -3.51 -19.43
CA TYR A 45 0.81 -4.96 -19.37
C TYR A 45 -0.05 -5.50 -20.53
N ARG A 46 0.07 -6.80 -20.77
CA ARG A 46 -0.94 -7.62 -21.45
C ARG A 46 -1.48 -8.64 -20.45
N ASN A 47 -2.79 -8.65 -20.23
CA ASN A 47 -3.45 -9.54 -19.27
C ASN A 47 -4.71 -10.16 -19.87
N LYS A 48 -5.06 -11.34 -19.37
CA LYS A 48 -6.42 -11.91 -19.48
C LYS A 48 -7.37 -11.17 -18.53
N PRO A 49 -8.70 -11.30 -18.70
CA PRO A 49 -9.67 -10.68 -17.79
C PRO A 49 -9.38 -10.98 -16.31
N THR A 50 -9.29 -9.93 -15.51
CA THR A 50 -9.09 -10.00 -14.06
C THR A 50 -10.41 -9.79 -13.31
N LYS A 51 -10.47 -10.25 -12.05
CA LYS A 51 -11.64 -9.99 -11.18
C LYS A 51 -11.71 -8.53 -10.74
N GLU A 52 -10.55 -7.95 -10.42
CA GLU A 52 -10.42 -6.55 -10.07
C GLU A 52 -10.29 -5.69 -11.32
N TYR A 53 -10.73 -4.43 -11.21
CA TYR A 53 -10.61 -3.46 -12.29
C TYR A 53 -9.13 -3.22 -12.64
N MET A 54 -8.81 -3.33 -13.93
CA MET A 54 -7.56 -2.85 -14.50
C MET A 54 -7.89 -1.97 -15.70
N GLY A 55 -7.30 -0.79 -15.72
CA GLY A 55 -7.51 0.23 -16.72
C GLY A 55 -6.74 -0.03 -18.01
N LYS A 56 -6.73 1.00 -18.86
CA LYS A 56 -6.25 0.96 -20.24
C LYS A 56 -4.87 0.32 -20.41
N PHE A 57 -3.87 0.69 -19.61
CA PHE A 57 -2.50 0.18 -19.70
C PHE A 57 -2.27 -1.10 -18.88
N GLY A 58 -3.28 -1.57 -18.17
CA GLY A 58 -3.30 -2.92 -17.59
C GLY A 58 -3.58 -4.00 -18.64
N TYR A 59 -4.25 -3.62 -19.73
CA TYR A 59 -4.53 -4.48 -20.88
C TYR A 59 -3.78 -4.07 -22.14
N THR A 60 -3.44 -2.79 -22.29
CA THR A 60 -2.73 -2.20 -23.44
C THR A 60 -3.32 -2.66 -24.77
N PRO A 61 -4.57 -2.25 -25.10
CA PRO A 61 -5.28 -2.79 -26.25
C PRO A 61 -4.64 -2.38 -27.58
N VAL A 62 -4.90 -3.17 -28.63
CA VAL A 62 -4.36 -2.96 -29.99
C VAL A 62 -4.60 -1.54 -30.51
N SER A 63 -5.76 -0.95 -30.22
CA SER A 63 -6.09 0.42 -30.63
C SER A 63 -5.16 1.46 -30.02
N ILE A 64 -4.71 1.25 -28.79
CA ILE A 64 -3.75 2.11 -28.10
C ILE A 64 -2.35 1.87 -28.64
N LEU A 65 -1.92 0.61 -28.78
CA LEU A 65 -0.60 0.29 -29.35
C LEU A 65 -0.43 0.81 -30.78
N LYS A 66 -1.46 0.75 -31.63
CA LYS A 66 -1.42 1.36 -32.98
C LYS A 66 -1.17 2.87 -32.92
N LYS A 67 -1.79 3.58 -31.98
CA LYS A 67 -1.57 5.02 -31.78
C LYS A 67 -0.15 5.29 -31.29
N LEU A 68 0.31 4.57 -30.26
CA LEU A 68 1.65 4.71 -29.72
C LEU A 68 2.72 4.40 -30.77
N ARG A 69 2.55 3.31 -31.53
CA ARG A 69 3.50 2.90 -32.57
C ARG A 69 3.61 3.93 -33.68
N LYS A 70 2.50 4.56 -34.06
CA LYS A 70 2.48 5.65 -35.07
C LYS A 70 3.16 6.93 -34.56
N SER A 71 3.04 7.23 -33.27
CA SER A 71 3.53 8.48 -32.68
C SER A 71 4.94 8.38 -32.09
N SER A 72 5.43 7.18 -31.77
CA SER A 72 6.75 6.99 -31.16
C SER A 72 7.81 6.57 -32.18
N ASN A 73 9.03 7.09 -32.02
CA ASN A 73 10.22 6.66 -32.74
C ASN A 73 11.11 5.68 -31.93
N LYS A 74 10.64 5.26 -30.75
CA LYS A 74 11.35 4.36 -29.83
C LYS A 74 10.84 2.93 -29.93
N LYS A 75 11.58 1.95 -29.41
CA LYS A 75 11.04 0.60 -29.31
C LYS A 75 9.99 0.53 -28.20
N LEU A 76 8.90 -0.19 -28.45
CA LEU A 76 7.81 -0.35 -27.49
C LEU A 76 7.90 -1.71 -26.82
N ALA A 77 7.78 -1.73 -25.50
CA ALA A 77 7.74 -2.93 -24.69
C ALA A 77 6.40 -3.07 -23.97
N VAL A 78 5.97 -4.31 -23.74
CA VAL A 78 4.85 -4.66 -22.86
C VAL A 78 5.29 -5.74 -21.88
N MET A 79 4.66 -5.79 -20.71
CA MET A 79 4.95 -6.79 -19.68
C MET A 79 3.88 -7.90 -19.63
N LEU A 80 4.33 -9.13 -19.45
CA LEU A 80 3.51 -10.28 -19.05
C LEU A 80 3.91 -10.71 -17.63
N ASN A 81 2.91 -11.03 -16.81
CA ASN A 81 3.13 -11.70 -15.54
C ASN A 81 3.27 -13.20 -15.79
N GLU A 82 4.48 -13.73 -15.62
CA GLU A 82 4.77 -15.14 -15.90
C GLU A 82 3.88 -16.07 -15.07
N LYS A 83 3.66 -15.74 -13.79
CA LYS A 83 2.80 -16.53 -12.88
C LYS A 83 1.35 -16.73 -13.34
N SER A 84 0.86 -15.87 -14.24
CA SER A 84 -0.54 -15.84 -14.69
C SER A 84 -0.67 -16.13 -16.20
N THR A 85 0.43 -16.49 -16.86
CA THR A 85 0.47 -16.65 -18.32
C THR A 85 1.06 -18.00 -18.68
N LEU A 86 0.30 -18.79 -19.44
CA LEU A 86 0.77 -20.03 -20.02
C LEU A 86 1.08 -19.84 -21.52
N PRO A 87 1.89 -20.72 -22.14
CA PRO A 87 2.16 -20.65 -23.58
C PRO A 87 0.88 -20.63 -24.45
N GLU A 88 -0.18 -21.31 -24.01
CA GLU A 88 -1.46 -21.37 -24.74
C GLU A 88 -2.21 -20.03 -24.73
N ASP A 89 -1.90 -19.13 -23.79
CA ASP A 89 -2.49 -17.80 -23.71
C ASP A 89 -1.86 -16.80 -24.70
N LEU A 90 -0.69 -17.13 -25.26
CA LEU A 90 0.10 -16.19 -26.06
C LEU A 90 -0.56 -15.79 -27.37
N ASP A 91 -1.35 -16.68 -27.98
CA ASP A 91 -2.05 -16.36 -29.22
C ASP A 91 -3.07 -15.24 -29.00
N GLU A 92 -3.82 -15.27 -27.90
CA GLU A 92 -4.74 -14.18 -27.55
C GLU A 92 -3.98 -12.91 -27.13
N LEU A 93 -2.94 -13.07 -26.32
CA LEU A 93 -2.25 -11.94 -25.70
C LEU A 93 -1.32 -11.20 -26.66
N LEU A 94 -0.59 -11.91 -27.53
CA LEU A 94 0.52 -11.38 -28.30
C LEU A 94 0.32 -11.34 -29.81
N THR A 95 -0.42 -12.28 -30.42
CA THR A 95 -0.66 -12.27 -31.88
C THR A 95 -1.27 -10.94 -32.36
N PRO A 96 -2.25 -10.32 -31.66
CA PRO A 96 -2.84 -9.05 -32.10
C PRO A 96 -1.89 -7.84 -32.07
N ILE A 97 -0.72 -7.96 -31.40
CA ILE A 97 0.24 -6.87 -31.21
C ILE A 97 1.56 -7.08 -31.94
N LYS A 98 1.67 -8.14 -32.76
CA LYS A 98 2.82 -8.37 -33.64
C LYS A 98 3.04 -7.15 -34.54
N GLY A 99 4.28 -6.64 -34.56
CA GLY A 99 4.66 -5.43 -35.30
C GLY A 99 4.20 -4.11 -34.66
N LEU A 100 3.49 -4.15 -33.52
CA LEU A 100 3.12 -2.97 -32.75
C LEU A 100 3.97 -2.80 -31.48
N ALA A 101 4.36 -3.91 -30.86
CA ALA A 101 5.36 -3.96 -29.79
C ALA A 101 6.60 -4.70 -30.28
N ASP A 102 7.77 -4.26 -29.82
CA ASP A 102 9.07 -4.80 -30.18
C ASP A 102 9.55 -5.85 -29.17
N MET A 103 9.33 -5.58 -27.87
CA MET A 103 9.79 -6.42 -26.76
C MET A 103 8.65 -6.85 -25.83
N VAL A 104 8.70 -8.09 -25.37
CA VAL A 104 7.84 -8.61 -24.30
C VAL A 104 8.71 -8.92 -23.09
N ARG A 105 8.43 -8.23 -21.98
CA ARG A 105 9.13 -8.42 -20.70
C ARG A 105 8.34 -9.39 -19.83
N LEU A 106 8.99 -10.41 -19.30
CA LEU A 106 8.38 -11.40 -18.42
C LEU A 106 8.73 -11.05 -16.97
N ALA A 107 7.75 -10.74 -16.14
CA ALA A 107 7.96 -10.60 -14.70
C ALA A 107 8.08 -12.00 -14.07
N VAL A 108 9.30 -12.36 -13.66
CA VAL A 108 9.65 -13.73 -13.25
C VAL A 108 10.06 -13.78 -11.78
N ASP A 109 9.41 -14.66 -11.03
CA ASP A 109 9.93 -15.12 -9.74
C ASP A 109 10.98 -16.21 -10.02
N PRO A 110 12.20 -16.14 -9.43
CA PRO A 110 13.24 -17.14 -9.70
C PRO A 110 12.81 -18.59 -9.43
N LYS A 111 11.81 -18.85 -8.56
CA LYS A 111 11.26 -20.23 -8.38
C LYS A 111 10.66 -20.82 -9.65
N ASN A 112 10.16 -19.95 -10.55
CA ASN A 112 9.49 -20.35 -11.77
C ASN A 112 10.39 -20.22 -13.00
N PHE A 113 11.72 -20.09 -12.81
CA PHE A 113 12.64 -19.79 -13.90
C PHE A 113 12.54 -20.78 -15.08
N GLU A 114 12.50 -22.09 -14.81
CA GLU A 114 12.35 -23.11 -15.87
C GLU A 114 11.05 -22.95 -16.67
N ARG A 115 9.94 -22.67 -15.99
CA ARG A 115 8.63 -22.40 -16.63
C ARG A 115 8.69 -21.11 -17.46
N ALA A 116 9.38 -20.09 -16.95
CA ALA A 116 9.61 -18.85 -17.66
C ALA A 116 10.46 -19.05 -18.93
N VAL A 117 11.45 -19.96 -18.92
CA VAL A 117 12.23 -20.34 -20.12
C VAL A 117 11.34 -20.94 -21.20
N VAL A 118 10.39 -21.81 -20.83
CA VAL A 118 9.41 -22.36 -21.79
C VAL A 118 8.54 -21.26 -22.39
N LEU A 119 8.02 -20.36 -21.55
CA LEU A 119 7.22 -19.22 -22.01
C LEU A 119 8.03 -18.31 -22.94
N ALA A 120 9.27 -18.00 -22.58
CA ALA A 120 10.17 -17.17 -23.37
C ALA A 120 10.47 -17.75 -24.75
N LYS A 121 10.68 -19.07 -24.87
CA LYS A 121 10.85 -19.74 -26.16
C LYS A 121 9.63 -19.56 -27.07
N ALA A 122 8.43 -19.69 -26.50
CA ALA A 122 7.19 -19.49 -27.25
C ALA A 122 7.03 -18.03 -27.71
N VAL A 123 7.29 -17.05 -26.82
CA VAL A 123 7.26 -15.63 -27.18
C VAL A 123 8.31 -15.29 -28.25
N LYS A 124 9.53 -15.84 -28.15
CA LYS A 124 10.61 -15.64 -29.13
C LYS A 124 10.23 -16.19 -30.50
N ALA A 125 9.60 -17.36 -30.55
CA ALA A 125 9.10 -17.97 -31.79
C ALA A 125 8.01 -17.13 -32.49
N MET A 126 7.31 -16.27 -31.74
CA MET A 126 6.34 -15.33 -32.30
C MET A 126 6.99 -14.09 -32.95
N GLY A 127 8.30 -13.89 -32.78
CA GLY A 127 9.08 -12.83 -33.42
C GLY A 127 9.33 -11.58 -32.56
N PHE A 128 9.05 -11.63 -31.25
CA PHE A 128 9.35 -10.53 -30.32
C PHE A 128 10.77 -10.63 -29.76
N GLU A 129 11.32 -9.49 -29.36
CA GLU A 129 12.39 -9.49 -28.36
C GLU A 129 11.83 -9.96 -27.01
N VAL A 130 12.59 -10.72 -26.25
CA VAL A 130 12.16 -11.28 -24.97
C VAL A 130 13.08 -10.83 -23.85
N ALA A 131 12.53 -10.23 -22.81
CA ALA A 131 13.29 -9.89 -21.61
C ALA A 131 12.79 -10.67 -20.39
N PHE A 132 13.71 -11.10 -19.55
CA PHE A 132 13.42 -11.58 -18.20
C PHE A 132 13.56 -10.41 -17.23
N ASN A 133 12.49 -10.02 -16.56
CA ASN A 133 12.53 -9.13 -15.41
C ASN A 133 12.47 -9.98 -14.15
N THR A 134 13.64 -10.39 -13.67
CA THR A 134 13.74 -11.38 -12.61
C THR A 134 13.80 -10.70 -11.24
N MET A 135 12.81 -11.01 -10.42
CA MET A 135 12.59 -10.37 -9.11
C MET A 135 13.56 -10.87 -8.04
N TYR A 136 13.65 -10.11 -6.95
CA TYR A 136 14.28 -10.49 -5.69
C TYR A 136 15.79 -10.73 -5.76
N MET A 137 16.54 -9.91 -6.51
CA MET A 137 17.97 -10.14 -6.73
C MET A 137 18.81 -10.28 -5.45
N SER A 138 18.44 -9.57 -4.38
CA SER A 138 19.12 -9.66 -3.08
C SER A 138 18.97 -11.02 -2.37
N LYS A 139 18.10 -11.90 -2.87
CA LYS A 139 17.83 -13.23 -2.32
C LYS A 139 18.39 -14.37 -3.17
N TRP A 140 18.90 -14.11 -4.37
CA TRP A 140 19.32 -15.16 -5.30
C TRP A 140 20.37 -16.11 -4.71
N SER A 141 21.42 -15.56 -4.08
CA SER A 141 22.48 -16.37 -3.47
C SER A 141 22.06 -17.11 -2.19
N THR A 142 20.98 -16.70 -1.54
CA THR A 142 20.60 -17.21 -0.21
C THR A 142 19.37 -18.12 -0.23
N GLU A 143 18.32 -17.72 -0.94
CA GLU A 143 17.02 -18.41 -0.96
C GLU A 143 16.77 -19.18 -2.26
N TYR A 144 17.51 -18.88 -3.34
CA TYR A 144 17.33 -19.49 -4.67
C TYR A 144 18.59 -20.23 -5.12
N LYS A 145 19.00 -21.23 -4.35
CA LYS A 145 20.20 -22.03 -4.65
C LYS A 145 20.12 -22.64 -6.05
N GLY A 146 21.21 -22.53 -6.81
CA GLY A 146 21.32 -23.05 -8.19
C GLY A 146 20.69 -22.17 -9.27
N PHE A 147 19.90 -21.15 -8.92
CA PHE A 147 19.25 -20.27 -9.90
C PHE A 147 20.27 -19.58 -10.83
N LEU A 148 21.35 -19.03 -10.26
CA LEU A 148 22.37 -18.31 -11.03
C LEU A 148 23.13 -19.22 -12.00
N ASP A 149 23.31 -20.49 -11.64
CA ASP A 149 24.03 -21.48 -12.47
C ASP A 149 23.20 -21.88 -13.71
N ASN A 150 21.87 -21.78 -13.61
CA ASN A 150 20.95 -22.12 -14.69
C ASN A 150 20.72 -20.95 -15.69
N LEU A 151 21.33 -19.78 -15.49
CA LEU A 151 21.17 -18.64 -16.41
C LEU A 151 21.65 -18.91 -17.84
N SER A 152 22.41 -19.98 -18.07
CA SER A 152 22.79 -20.39 -19.43
C SER A 152 21.59 -20.88 -20.26
N GLU A 153 20.48 -21.30 -19.63
CA GLU A 153 19.28 -21.79 -20.31
C GLU A 153 18.54 -20.73 -21.13
N ILE A 154 18.75 -19.45 -20.82
CA ILE A 154 18.17 -18.32 -21.56
C ILE A 154 19.06 -17.87 -22.73
N ASN A 155 20.26 -18.41 -22.88
CA ASN A 155 21.16 -18.05 -23.99
C ASN A 155 20.52 -18.43 -25.34
N GLY A 156 20.44 -17.46 -26.25
CA GLY A 156 19.78 -17.62 -27.54
C GLY A 156 18.24 -17.61 -27.50
N VAL A 157 17.64 -17.49 -26.30
CA VAL A 157 16.19 -17.36 -26.11
C VAL A 157 15.82 -15.93 -25.73
N ALA A 158 16.41 -15.42 -24.64
CA ALA A 158 16.19 -14.07 -24.16
C ALA A 158 17.15 -13.08 -24.82
N ASP A 159 16.65 -11.88 -25.11
CA ASP A 159 17.43 -10.74 -25.59
C ASP A 159 17.93 -9.87 -24.43
N LEU A 160 17.29 -9.98 -23.26
CA LEU A 160 17.65 -9.23 -22.05
C LEU A 160 17.36 -10.05 -20.77
N PHE A 161 18.31 -10.12 -19.85
CA PHE A 161 18.11 -10.56 -18.47
C PHE A 161 18.29 -9.37 -17.52
N CYS A 162 17.19 -8.85 -16.99
CA CYS A 162 17.14 -7.72 -16.09
C CYS A 162 17.11 -8.18 -14.63
N MET A 163 18.07 -7.69 -13.84
CA MET A 163 18.14 -7.86 -12.40
C MET A 163 17.27 -6.81 -11.72
N VAL A 164 16.27 -7.24 -10.93
CA VAL A 164 15.31 -6.33 -10.30
C VAL A 164 15.55 -6.26 -8.79
N ASP A 165 15.83 -5.06 -8.28
CA ASP A 165 15.88 -4.76 -6.85
C ASP A 165 14.46 -4.59 -6.28
N SER A 166 13.71 -5.69 -6.21
CA SER A 166 12.30 -5.69 -5.84
C SER A 166 11.99 -5.18 -4.42
N PHE A 167 13.02 -5.05 -3.56
CA PHE A 167 12.87 -4.53 -2.20
C PHE A 167 13.40 -3.09 -2.06
N GLY A 168 14.22 -2.60 -3.01
CA GLY A 168 14.86 -1.28 -2.93
C GLY A 168 15.99 -1.20 -1.90
N GLY A 169 16.59 -2.35 -1.58
CA GLY A 169 17.51 -2.53 -0.46
C GLY A 169 18.92 -2.93 -0.86
N ILE A 170 19.19 -3.12 -2.15
CA ILE A 170 20.51 -3.58 -2.58
C ILE A 170 21.55 -2.47 -2.46
N THR A 171 22.77 -2.83 -2.08
CA THR A 171 23.91 -1.91 -2.00
C THR A 171 24.76 -1.94 -3.29
N PRO A 172 25.56 -0.89 -3.57
CA PRO A 172 26.47 -0.90 -4.71
C PRO A 172 27.42 -2.11 -4.72
N SER A 173 27.94 -2.53 -3.57
CA SER A 173 28.78 -3.73 -3.45
C SER A 173 28.06 -5.00 -3.90
N GLU A 174 26.82 -5.20 -3.47
CA GLU A 174 26.01 -6.35 -3.87
C GLU A 174 25.66 -6.29 -5.37
N VAL A 175 25.41 -5.09 -5.93
CA VAL A 175 25.23 -4.92 -7.39
C VAL A 175 26.47 -5.38 -8.14
N ARG A 176 27.68 -4.99 -7.73
CA ARG A 176 28.93 -5.43 -8.38
C ARG A 176 29.06 -6.95 -8.33
N GLU A 177 28.85 -7.54 -7.15
CA GLU A 177 28.97 -8.99 -6.95
C GLU A 177 27.96 -9.78 -7.80
N ILE A 178 26.68 -9.41 -7.74
CA ILE A 178 25.62 -10.12 -8.46
C ILE A 178 25.78 -9.93 -9.98
N THR A 179 26.12 -8.72 -10.45
CA THR A 179 26.35 -8.47 -11.88
C THR A 179 27.49 -9.33 -12.42
N ALA A 180 28.60 -9.45 -11.66
CA ALA A 180 29.71 -10.31 -12.05
C ALA A 180 29.30 -11.78 -12.16
N LYS A 181 28.53 -12.29 -11.20
CA LYS A 181 27.99 -13.67 -11.22
C LYS A 181 27.04 -13.90 -12.39
N VAL A 182 26.12 -12.97 -12.66
CA VAL A 182 25.18 -13.06 -13.78
C VAL A 182 25.95 -13.13 -15.10
N LYS A 183 26.87 -12.18 -15.35
CA LYS A 183 27.65 -12.12 -16.60
C LYS A 183 28.58 -13.32 -16.79
N ALA A 184 28.95 -14.02 -15.73
CA ALA A 184 29.70 -15.27 -15.82
C ALA A 184 28.83 -16.48 -16.26
N ASN A 185 27.52 -16.43 -16.05
CA ASN A 185 26.61 -17.55 -16.28
C ASN A 185 25.66 -17.37 -17.47
N THR A 186 25.61 -16.19 -18.11
CA THR A 186 24.83 -15.96 -19.32
C THR A 186 25.57 -15.11 -20.34
N THR A 187 25.30 -15.36 -21.62
CA THR A 187 25.73 -14.49 -22.73
C THR A 187 24.64 -13.52 -23.17
N CYS A 188 23.46 -13.55 -22.52
CA CYS A 188 22.38 -12.62 -22.74
C CYS A 188 22.78 -11.20 -22.30
N ALA A 189 22.20 -10.18 -22.93
CA ALA A 189 22.39 -8.81 -22.46
C ALA A 189 21.86 -8.68 -21.03
N VAL A 190 22.54 -7.92 -20.18
CA VAL A 190 22.17 -7.78 -18.76
C VAL A 190 21.58 -6.40 -18.50
N GLY A 191 20.48 -6.34 -17.75
CA GLY A 191 19.84 -5.10 -17.33
C GLY A 191 19.80 -4.92 -15.83
N PHE A 192 19.57 -3.70 -15.38
CA PHE A 192 19.33 -3.38 -13.97
C PHE A 192 18.08 -2.50 -13.79
N HIS A 193 17.22 -2.89 -12.86
CA HIS A 193 16.03 -2.14 -12.45
C HIS A 193 16.10 -1.87 -10.95
N GLY A 194 16.41 -0.62 -10.60
CA GLY A 194 16.61 -0.17 -9.22
C GLY A 194 15.39 0.54 -8.63
N HIS A 195 15.05 0.19 -7.38
CA HIS A 195 14.04 0.90 -6.59
C HIS A 195 14.68 1.91 -5.62
N ASN A 196 13.89 2.87 -5.15
CA ASN A 196 14.35 4.01 -4.36
C ASN A 196 14.01 3.94 -2.86
N ASN A 197 13.69 2.76 -2.31
CA ASN A 197 13.40 2.61 -0.87
C ASN A 197 14.49 3.21 0.04
N LEU A 198 15.75 2.97 -0.28
CA LEU A 198 16.90 3.57 0.43
C LEU A 198 17.55 4.73 -0.36
N GLN A 199 16.87 5.26 -1.38
CA GLN A 199 17.40 6.28 -2.32
C GLN A 199 18.70 5.85 -3.01
N LEU A 200 18.96 4.55 -3.11
CA LEU A 200 20.14 3.99 -3.76
C LEU A 200 19.94 3.74 -5.27
N GLY A 201 18.76 4.04 -5.82
CA GLY A 201 18.41 3.74 -7.21
C GLY A 201 19.43 4.31 -8.22
N LEU A 202 19.85 5.58 -8.02
CA LEU A 202 20.83 6.21 -8.90
C LEU A 202 22.20 5.53 -8.79
N ILE A 203 22.77 5.49 -7.59
CA ILE A 203 24.14 4.98 -7.40
C ILE A 203 24.26 3.50 -7.76
N ASN A 204 23.24 2.69 -7.51
CA ASN A 204 23.19 1.29 -7.91
C ASN A 204 23.14 1.16 -9.43
N THR A 205 22.36 2.00 -10.11
CA THR A 205 22.27 2.01 -11.57
C THR A 205 23.60 2.43 -12.21
N LEU A 206 24.24 3.47 -11.69
CA LEU A 206 25.58 3.89 -12.13
C LEU A 206 26.62 2.79 -11.89
N THR A 207 26.56 2.14 -10.72
CA THR A 207 27.43 0.99 -10.40
C THR A 207 27.21 -0.18 -11.37
N ALA A 208 25.96 -0.46 -11.74
CA ALA A 208 25.64 -1.47 -12.75
C ALA A 208 26.21 -1.08 -14.13
N ILE A 209 26.09 0.19 -14.54
CA ILE A 209 26.68 0.72 -15.78
C ILE A 209 28.21 0.53 -15.78
N GLU A 210 28.89 0.84 -14.67
CA GLU A 210 30.34 0.60 -14.50
C GLU A 210 30.70 -0.89 -14.62
N CYS A 211 29.85 -1.79 -14.12
CA CYS A 211 29.99 -3.24 -14.30
C CYS A 211 29.63 -3.72 -15.71
N GLY A 212 29.22 -2.80 -16.59
CA GLY A 212 28.95 -3.03 -18.00
C GLY A 212 27.62 -3.74 -18.25
N VAL A 213 26.56 -3.36 -17.54
CA VAL A 213 25.19 -3.74 -17.95
C VAL A 213 24.82 -3.05 -19.27
N ASP A 214 23.98 -3.72 -20.05
CA ASP A 214 23.52 -3.30 -21.37
C ASP A 214 22.24 -2.46 -21.31
N PHE A 215 21.44 -2.61 -20.25
CA PHE A 215 20.19 -1.88 -20.04
C PHE A 215 20.04 -1.33 -18.62
N VAL A 216 19.39 -0.18 -18.50
CA VAL A 216 18.92 0.36 -17.22
C VAL A 216 17.49 0.87 -17.33
N ASP A 217 16.70 0.62 -16.28
CA ASP A 217 15.32 1.07 -16.19
C ASP A 217 15.21 2.32 -15.31
N ALA A 218 14.35 3.26 -15.71
CA ALA A 218 13.95 4.41 -14.89
C ALA A 218 12.53 4.88 -15.25
N THR A 219 11.99 5.84 -14.48
CA THR A 219 10.62 6.37 -14.64
C THR A 219 10.54 7.86 -14.30
N ALA A 220 9.54 8.56 -14.80
CA ALA A 220 9.33 9.98 -14.53
C ALA A 220 9.12 10.21 -13.04
N LEU A 221 9.87 11.12 -12.41
CA LEU A 221 9.70 11.43 -10.98
C LEU A 221 9.81 10.18 -10.08
N GLY A 222 10.46 9.12 -10.55
CA GLY A 222 10.55 7.84 -9.85
C GLY A 222 9.22 7.10 -9.72
N MET A 223 8.21 7.43 -10.54
CA MET A 223 6.87 6.85 -10.47
C MET A 223 6.88 5.33 -10.59
N GLY A 224 6.42 4.66 -9.53
CA GLY A 224 6.36 3.20 -9.43
C GLY A 224 5.85 2.80 -8.05
N ARG A 225 5.49 1.53 -7.86
CA ARG A 225 4.89 1.09 -6.59
C ARG A 225 5.79 1.42 -5.38
N GLY A 226 5.17 1.77 -4.26
CA GLY A 226 5.85 1.92 -2.97
C GLY A 226 6.75 3.16 -2.94
N ALA A 227 8.05 2.94 -2.74
CA ALA A 227 9.03 4.03 -2.73
C ALA A 227 9.40 4.56 -4.12
N GLY A 228 8.91 3.91 -5.17
CA GLY A 228 9.21 4.27 -6.55
C GLY A 228 10.51 3.66 -7.08
N ASN A 229 10.79 3.99 -8.33
CA ASN A 229 11.95 3.57 -9.10
C ASN A 229 13.00 4.68 -9.16
N LEU A 230 14.12 4.43 -9.84
CA LEU A 230 15.01 5.51 -10.25
C LEU A 230 14.27 6.57 -11.08
N ASN A 231 14.42 7.82 -10.65
CA ASN A 231 14.06 9.03 -11.38
C ASN A 231 14.82 9.13 -12.71
N MET A 232 14.10 9.10 -13.83
CA MET A 232 14.65 9.22 -15.19
C MET A 232 15.39 10.55 -15.34
N GLU A 233 14.80 11.64 -14.86
CA GLU A 233 15.39 12.96 -14.91
C GLU A 233 16.69 13.07 -14.13
N LEU A 234 16.82 12.34 -13.02
CA LEU A 234 18.04 12.29 -12.23
C LEU A 234 19.14 11.51 -12.97
N LEU A 235 18.78 10.35 -13.55
CA LEU A 235 19.71 9.55 -14.36
C LEU A 235 20.22 10.35 -15.56
N LEU A 236 19.33 10.94 -16.35
CA LEU A 236 19.69 11.71 -17.54
C LEU A 236 20.52 12.94 -17.19
N THR A 237 20.22 13.63 -16.09
CA THR A 237 21.03 14.75 -15.61
C THR A 237 22.46 14.33 -15.28
N TYR A 238 22.63 13.20 -14.57
CA TYR A 238 23.95 12.66 -14.28
C TYR A 238 24.70 12.26 -15.57
N LEU A 239 24.04 11.51 -16.46
CA LEU A 239 24.66 11.05 -17.70
C LEU A 239 25.00 12.20 -18.66
N LYS A 240 24.29 13.32 -18.60
CA LYS A 240 24.65 14.53 -19.34
C LYS A 240 26.01 15.07 -18.92
N ASN A 241 26.30 15.05 -17.62
CA ASN A 241 27.63 15.43 -17.12
C ASN A 241 28.73 14.47 -17.62
N GLU A 242 28.37 13.21 -17.91
CA GLU A 242 29.24 12.18 -18.53
C GLU A 242 29.22 12.21 -20.08
N GLY A 243 28.66 13.27 -20.69
CA GLY A 243 28.70 13.52 -22.12
C GLY A 243 27.53 12.95 -22.93
N LEU A 244 26.43 12.52 -22.30
CA LEU A 244 25.18 12.19 -23.00
C LEU A 244 24.44 13.48 -23.39
N GLU A 245 24.07 13.64 -24.65
CA GLU A 245 23.25 14.79 -25.06
C GLU A 245 21.82 14.66 -24.52
N VAL A 246 21.38 15.67 -23.74
CA VAL A 246 20.05 15.73 -23.13
C VAL A 246 19.50 17.15 -23.27
N ASP A 247 18.34 17.30 -23.89
CA ASP A 247 17.59 18.56 -23.89
C ASP A 247 16.83 18.71 -22.55
N PHE A 248 17.28 19.64 -21.71
CA PHE A 248 16.67 19.86 -20.40
C PHE A 248 15.32 20.57 -20.46
N ASN A 249 15.00 21.29 -21.54
CA ASN A 249 13.66 21.87 -21.69
C ASN A 249 12.64 20.74 -21.91
N VAL A 250 12.97 19.80 -22.81
CA VAL A 250 12.15 18.61 -23.04
C VAL A 250 12.05 17.75 -21.77
N LEU A 251 13.14 17.63 -21.01
CA LEU A 251 13.12 16.90 -19.74
C LEU A 251 12.22 17.59 -18.70
N GLY A 252 12.22 18.93 -18.67
CA GLY A 252 11.31 19.72 -17.83
C GLY A 252 9.84 19.51 -18.19
N ASP A 253 9.51 19.46 -19.48
CA ASP A 253 8.15 19.14 -19.95
C ASP A 253 7.74 17.72 -19.57
N TYR A 254 8.67 16.76 -19.72
CA TYR A 254 8.46 15.37 -19.32
C TYR A 254 8.16 15.25 -17.81
N VAL A 255 8.93 15.94 -16.96
CA VAL A 255 8.71 15.98 -15.51
C VAL A 255 7.37 16.65 -15.17
N SER A 256 7.10 17.82 -15.74
CA SER A 256 5.91 18.61 -15.46
C SER A 256 4.61 17.88 -15.81
N ASN A 257 4.66 17.00 -16.82
CA ASN A 257 3.53 16.16 -17.22
C ASN A 257 3.06 15.17 -16.14
N PHE A 258 3.98 14.73 -15.25
CA PHE A 258 3.66 13.78 -14.17
C PHE A 258 3.59 14.43 -12.78
N GLN A 259 3.96 15.72 -12.65
CA GLN A 259 3.92 16.44 -11.38
C GLN A 259 2.53 16.44 -10.70
N PRO A 260 1.40 16.66 -11.42
CA PRO A 260 0.08 16.62 -10.79
C PRO A 260 -0.24 15.26 -10.16
N LEU A 261 0.19 14.17 -10.79
CA LEU A 261 0.01 12.82 -10.28
C LEU A 261 0.91 12.59 -9.05
N LEU A 262 2.13 13.13 -9.03
CA LEU A 262 2.99 13.08 -7.85
C LEU A 262 2.37 13.86 -6.68
N ASP A 263 1.79 15.03 -6.93
CA ASP A 263 1.16 15.85 -5.89
C ASP A 263 -0.07 15.14 -5.28
N GLU A 264 -0.81 14.39 -6.10
CA GLU A 264 -1.97 13.60 -5.69
C GLU A 264 -1.59 12.33 -4.92
N TYR A 265 -0.72 11.48 -5.50
CA TYR A 265 -0.44 10.14 -4.98
C TYR A 265 0.79 10.05 -4.08
N GLN A 266 1.65 11.07 -4.10
CA GLN A 266 2.80 11.24 -3.21
C GLN A 266 3.70 9.98 -3.11
N TRP A 267 3.99 9.35 -4.25
CA TRP A 267 4.94 8.25 -4.28
C TRP A 267 6.35 8.74 -3.91
N GLY A 268 7.14 7.83 -3.35
CA GLY A 268 8.47 8.14 -2.83
C GLY A 268 8.74 7.43 -1.52
N THR A 269 10.01 7.38 -1.13
CA THR A 269 10.40 6.71 0.11
C THR A 269 9.89 7.44 1.36
N ASN A 270 9.60 6.66 2.39
CA ASN A 270 9.25 7.11 3.74
C ASN A 270 9.78 6.07 4.74
N LEU A 271 9.66 6.33 6.05
CA LEU A 271 10.25 5.45 7.06
C LEU A 271 9.84 3.97 6.94
N PRO A 272 8.55 3.60 6.75
CA PRO A 272 8.17 2.22 6.45
C PRO A 272 8.88 1.62 5.24
N TYR A 273 8.97 2.35 4.14
CA TYR A 273 9.65 1.87 2.94
C TYR A 273 11.16 1.74 3.12
N MET A 274 11.79 2.64 3.89
CA MET A 274 13.21 2.52 4.25
C MET A 274 13.45 1.25 5.07
N ILE A 275 12.62 1.01 6.08
CA ILE A 275 12.70 -0.20 6.91
C ILE A 275 12.44 -1.43 6.04
N SER A 276 11.44 -1.40 5.15
CA SER A 276 11.16 -2.56 4.29
C SER A 276 12.32 -2.85 3.34
N GLY A 277 12.94 -1.82 2.76
CA GLY A 277 14.10 -1.96 1.90
C GLY A 277 15.30 -2.53 2.64
N ALA A 278 15.67 -1.92 3.77
CA ALA A 278 16.79 -2.38 4.61
C ALA A 278 16.64 -3.83 5.08
N ASN A 279 15.40 -4.31 5.24
CA ASN A 279 15.09 -5.64 5.77
C ASN A 279 14.58 -6.63 4.70
N ARG A 280 14.63 -6.26 3.41
CA ARG A 280 14.19 -7.11 2.29
C ARG A 280 12.74 -7.62 2.43
N ILE A 281 11.86 -6.75 2.95
CA ILE A 281 10.42 -7.01 3.14
C ILE A 281 9.65 -6.52 1.90
N PRO A 282 8.70 -7.30 1.34
CA PRO A 282 7.97 -6.92 0.15
C PRO A 282 7.27 -5.56 0.28
N GLN A 283 7.50 -4.66 -0.69
CA GLN A 283 6.88 -3.33 -0.70
C GLN A 283 5.35 -3.38 -0.78
N LYS A 284 4.76 -4.47 -1.27
CA LYS A 284 3.29 -4.62 -1.41
C LYS A 284 2.63 -4.60 -0.04
N GLU A 285 3.19 -5.42 0.85
CA GLU A 285 2.71 -5.59 2.22
C GLU A 285 2.80 -4.25 2.96
N VAL A 286 3.92 -3.54 2.81
CA VAL A 286 4.11 -2.23 3.45
C VAL A 286 3.19 -1.18 2.85
N MET A 287 2.97 -1.19 1.53
CA MET A 287 2.07 -0.24 0.88
C MET A 287 0.63 -0.43 1.35
N GLU A 288 0.13 -1.66 1.43
CA GLU A 288 -1.20 -1.98 1.98
C GLU A 288 -1.35 -1.48 3.44
N TRP A 289 -0.26 -1.45 4.20
CA TRP A 289 -0.26 -0.95 5.57
C TRP A 289 -0.20 0.57 5.64
N VAL A 290 0.62 1.21 4.82
CA VAL A 290 0.80 2.68 4.78
C VAL A 290 -0.45 3.37 4.23
N THR A 291 -1.16 2.75 3.29
CA THR A 291 -2.43 3.28 2.79
C THR A 291 -3.59 3.05 3.77
N ASN A 292 -3.46 2.09 4.69
CA ASN A 292 -4.48 1.82 5.70
C ASN A 292 -4.39 2.80 6.88
N ARG A 293 -5.46 3.58 7.08
CA ARG A 293 -5.51 4.64 8.10
C ARG A 293 -5.56 4.16 9.53
N ALA A 294 -5.99 2.92 9.77
CA ALA A 294 -5.99 2.36 11.11
C ALA A 294 -4.56 2.23 11.66
N TYR A 295 -3.55 2.17 10.79
CA TYR A 295 -2.19 1.89 11.19
C TYR A 295 -1.33 3.15 11.22
N SER A 296 -0.70 3.39 12.37
CA SER A 296 0.28 4.46 12.48
C SER A 296 1.60 4.06 11.84
N PHE A 297 2.38 5.05 11.38
CA PHE A 297 3.76 4.81 10.96
C PHE A 297 4.56 4.01 11.99
N ASN A 298 4.41 4.30 13.28
CA ASN A 298 5.14 3.55 14.32
C ASN A 298 4.60 2.13 14.49
N SER A 299 3.30 1.90 14.33
CA SER A 299 2.71 0.56 14.39
C SER A 299 3.26 -0.29 13.25
N ILE A 300 3.37 0.29 12.05
CA ILE A 300 3.98 -0.33 10.88
C ILE A 300 5.47 -0.59 11.13
N VAL A 301 6.22 0.41 11.58
CA VAL A 301 7.65 0.29 11.94
C VAL A 301 7.86 -0.83 12.94
N ARG A 302 7.03 -0.90 13.99
CA ARG A 302 7.13 -1.92 15.03
C ARG A 302 6.79 -3.31 14.50
N ALA A 303 5.75 -3.43 13.69
CA ALA A 303 5.43 -4.70 13.03
C ALA A 303 6.56 -5.17 12.13
N LEU A 304 7.19 -4.27 11.38
CA LEU A 304 8.37 -4.56 10.56
C LEU A 304 9.59 -4.93 11.43
N ASP A 305 9.84 -4.23 12.53
CA ASP A 305 10.96 -4.50 13.45
C ASP A 305 10.79 -5.84 14.18
N ASN A 306 9.57 -6.13 14.64
CA ASN A 306 9.22 -7.40 15.26
C ASN A 306 9.35 -8.56 14.26
N LYS A 307 8.87 -8.37 13.02
CA LYS A 307 9.08 -9.33 11.93
C LYS A 307 10.57 -9.55 11.64
N ARG A 308 11.39 -8.50 11.66
CA ARG A 308 12.86 -8.61 11.50
C ARG A 308 13.50 -9.41 12.64
N ASN A 309 13.12 -9.12 13.88
CA ASN A 309 13.73 -9.73 15.06
C ASN A 309 13.11 -11.10 15.42
N CYS A 310 12.18 -11.62 14.61
CA CYS A 310 11.37 -12.80 14.92
C CYS A 310 10.64 -12.70 16.28
N VAL A 311 10.28 -11.48 16.68
CA VAL A 311 9.53 -11.19 17.91
C VAL A 311 8.05 -11.25 17.61
N ALA A 312 7.27 -11.90 18.49
CA ALA A 312 5.82 -11.91 18.37
C ALA A 312 5.26 -10.50 18.61
N ASP A 313 4.65 -9.90 17.59
CA ASP A 313 4.08 -8.53 17.66
C ASP A 313 2.71 -8.48 18.36
N ASN A 314 2.13 -9.66 18.62
CA ASN A 314 0.85 -9.85 19.26
C ASN A 314 1.03 -10.30 20.72
N ALA A 315 1.24 -9.36 21.63
CA ALA A 315 1.18 -9.63 23.06
C ALA A 315 -0.21 -10.15 23.43
N HIS A 316 -0.29 -11.17 24.27
CA HIS A 316 -1.56 -11.63 24.83
C HIS A 316 -1.88 -10.84 26.09
N TYR A 317 -3.12 -10.37 26.19
CA TYR A 317 -3.68 -9.79 27.40
C TYR A 317 -4.82 -10.68 27.92
N PRO A 318 -5.19 -10.59 29.21
CA PRO A 318 -6.35 -11.30 29.72
C PRO A 318 -7.60 -10.95 28.91
N LEU A 319 -8.49 -11.93 28.73
CA LEU A 319 -9.79 -11.67 28.11
C LEU A 319 -10.60 -10.70 28.97
N LEU A 320 -11.39 -9.84 28.32
CA LEU A 320 -12.31 -8.96 29.03
C LEU A 320 -13.35 -9.78 29.80
N GLU A 321 -13.25 -9.76 31.14
CA GLU A 321 -14.34 -10.19 32.02
C GLU A 321 -15.37 -9.06 32.13
N ALA A 322 -16.33 -9.06 31.21
CA ALA A 322 -17.41 -8.09 31.14
C ALA A 322 -18.43 -8.34 32.26
N ARG A 323 -18.86 -7.25 32.93
CA ARG A 323 -19.95 -7.29 33.92
C ARG A 323 -21.22 -6.78 33.25
N PRO A 324 -22.34 -7.51 33.31
CA PRO A 324 -23.58 -7.07 32.69
C PRO A 324 -23.99 -5.67 33.17
N THR A 325 -24.32 -4.79 32.23
CA THR A 325 -24.94 -3.50 32.50
C THR A 325 -26.18 -3.33 31.63
N ASP A 326 -27.21 -2.64 32.13
CA ASP A 326 -28.41 -2.40 31.33
C ASP A 326 -28.16 -1.44 30.15
N LYS A 327 -27.21 -0.51 30.29
CA LYS A 327 -27.01 0.60 29.35
C LYS A 327 -25.53 0.86 29.06
N VAL A 328 -25.21 1.07 27.80
CA VAL A 328 -23.88 1.49 27.34
C VAL A 328 -23.99 2.80 26.56
N LEU A 329 -23.06 3.72 26.79
CA LEU A 329 -22.86 4.92 25.99
C LEU A 329 -21.51 4.84 25.27
N ILE A 330 -21.54 4.77 23.94
CA ILE A 330 -20.35 4.79 23.09
C ILE A 330 -20.03 6.22 22.68
N VAL A 331 -18.78 6.65 22.89
CA VAL A 331 -18.30 8.00 22.59
C VAL A 331 -17.33 7.97 21.40
N GLY A 332 -17.78 8.54 20.28
CA GLY A 332 -17.02 8.74 19.05
C GLY A 332 -16.15 9.99 19.05
N GLY A 333 -15.57 10.31 17.89
CA GLY A 333 -14.60 11.40 17.70
C GLY A 333 -15.15 12.73 17.20
N GLY A 334 -16.46 12.84 17.05
CA GLY A 334 -17.18 14.04 16.61
C GLY A 334 -17.24 15.11 17.70
N ASN A 335 -17.43 16.36 17.26
CA ASN A 335 -17.48 17.52 18.14
C ASN A 335 -18.77 17.55 18.97
N SER A 336 -19.84 16.88 18.53
CA SER A 336 -21.10 16.82 19.30
C SER A 336 -20.93 16.28 20.71
N ALA A 337 -19.93 15.41 20.94
CA ALA A 337 -19.57 14.94 22.27
C ALA A 337 -19.14 16.08 23.20
N ILE A 338 -18.42 17.08 22.67
CA ILE A 338 -18.00 18.26 23.42
C ILE A 338 -19.11 19.33 23.45
N GLU A 339 -19.77 19.58 22.33
CA GLU A 339 -20.81 20.61 22.22
C GLU A 339 -21.97 20.36 23.20
N HIS A 340 -22.30 19.09 23.46
CA HIS A 340 -23.35 18.70 24.41
C HIS A 340 -22.81 18.11 25.73
N GLN A 341 -21.53 18.34 26.04
CA GLN A 341 -20.82 17.70 27.15
C GLN A 341 -21.54 17.81 28.50
N GLU A 342 -22.05 18.99 28.85
CA GLU A 342 -22.71 19.22 30.14
C GLU A 342 -23.96 18.35 30.30
N ALA A 343 -24.82 18.29 29.29
CA ALA A 343 -26.01 17.44 29.30
C ALA A 343 -25.66 15.95 29.34
N ILE A 344 -24.63 15.54 28.60
CA ILE A 344 -24.15 14.15 28.63
C ILE A 344 -23.63 13.78 30.03
N LYS A 345 -22.88 14.68 30.68
CA LYS A 345 -22.40 14.46 32.05
C LYS A 345 -23.52 14.41 33.06
N GLU A 346 -24.52 15.28 32.94
CA GLU A 346 -25.71 15.28 33.79
C GLU A 346 -26.45 13.95 33.70
N TYR A 347 -26.68 13.46 32.48
CA TYR A 347 -27.26 12.13 32.25
C TYR A 347 -26.45 11.01 32.90
N LEU A 348 -25.13 11.01 32.72
CA LEU A 348 -24.24 9.97 33.26
C LEU A 348 -24.17 10.00 34.80
N LYS A 349 -24.15 11.19 35.41
CA LYS A 349 -24.21 11.37 36.87
C LYS A 349 -25.54 10.90 37.45
N ALA A 350 -26.66 11.10 36.73
CA ALA A 350 -27.96 10.57 37.10
C ALA A 350 -28.07 9.04 36.93
N HIS A 351 -27.21 8.43 36.10
CA HIS A 351 -27.24 7.01 35.78
C HIS A 351 -25.85 6.36 35.96
N PRO A 352 -25.38 6.17 37.21
CA PRO A 352 -24.03 5.70 37.51
C PRO A 352 -23.74 4.28 37.02
N SER A 353 -24.77 3.48 36.72
CA SER A 353 -24.63 2.12 36.18
C SER A 353 -24.33 2.07 34.67
N VAL A 354 -24.48 3.19 33.95
CA VAL A 354 -24.17 3.25 32.51
C VAL A 354 -22.67 3.05 32.31
N ALA A 355 -22.27 2.09 31.49
CA ALA A 355 -20.87 1.97 31.08
C ALA A 355 -20.56 2.92 29.92
N VAL A 356 -19.40 3.57 29.96
CA VAL A 356 -18.96 4.52 28.93
C VAL A 356 -17.82 3.90 28.13
N VAL A 357 -18.03 3.73 26.83
CA VAL A 357 -17.05 3.14 25.92
C VAL A 357 -16.52 4.20 24.97
N PHE A 358 -15.27 4.58 25.13
CA PHE A 358 -14.59 5.49 24.22
C PHE A 358 -14.08 4.72 23.01
N ALA A 359 -14.75 4.89 21.87
CA ALA A 359 -14.23 4.43 20.59
C ALA A 359 -12.95 5.20 20.23
N THR A 360 -12.82 6.47 20.65
CA THR A 360 -11.56 7.21 20.56
C THR A 360 -11.28 8.04 21.81
N CYS A 361 -9.99 8.18 22.13
CA CYS A 361 -9.51 9.02 23.22
C CYS A 361 -9.51 10.53 22.89
N ARG A 362 -10.03 10.96 21.72
CA ARG A 362 -10.01 12.37 21.28
C ARG A 362 -10.61 13.33 22.31
N HIS A 363 -11.74 12.93 22.87
CA HIS A 363 -12.53 13.72 23.81
C HIS A 363 -12.63 13.07 25.20
N ALA A 364 -11.88 12.00 25.46
CA ALA A 364 -11.98 11.26 26.72
C ALA A 364 -11.61 12.09 27.96
N ALA A 365 -10.68 13.04 27.83
CA ALA A 365 -10.28 13.95 28.91
C ALA A 365 -11.46 14.75 29.49
N SER A 366 -12.45 15.05 28.63
CA SER A 366 -13.65 15.79 28.98
C SER A 366 -14.60 15.02 29.89
N TYR A 367 -14.39 13.72 30.09
CA TYR A 367 -15.26 12.84 30.86
C TYR A 367 -14.50 12.09 31.97
N LEU A 368 -13.36 12.61 32.43
CA LEU A 368 -12.61 11.98 33.52
C LEU A 368 -13.25 12.19 34.90
N ASP A 369 -14.10 13.20 35.03
CA ASP A 369 -14.80 13.63 36.25
C ASP A 369 -16.13 12.91 36.53
N ILE A 370 -16.50 11.91 35.71
CA ILE A 370 -17.68 11.06 35.96
C ILE A 370 -17.23 9.76 36.62
N ASP A 371 -18.09 9.16 37.45
CA ASP A 371 -17.76 7.94 38.21
C ASP A 371 -18.10 6.63 37.46
N ASN A 372 -18.78 6.73 36.32
CA ASN A 372 -19.16 5.59 35.49
C ASN A 372 -17.95 4.72 35.09
N ASP A 373 -18.18 3.42 34.91
CA ASP A 373 -17.20 2.48 34.35
C ASP A 373 -16.78 2.93 32.95
N LYS A 374 -15.46 3.02 32.71
CA LYS A 374 -14.89 3.50 31.44
C LYS A 374 -14.12 2.41 30.73
N TYR A 375 -14.33 2.32 29.43
CA TYR A 375 -13.64 1.41 28.52
C TYR A 375 -13.01 2.22 27.39
N TYR A 376 -11.76 1.96 27.05
CA TYR A 376 -11.01 2.68 26.04
C TYR A 376 -10.55 1.74 24.93
N CYS A 377 -11.03 1.94 23.71
CA CYS A 377 -10.60 1.12 22.57
C CYS A 377 -9.19 1.52 22.15
N LEU A 378 -8.27 0.55 22.11
CA LEU A 378 -6.88 0.77 21.72
C LEU A 378 -6.59 0.11 20.37
N VAL A 379 -6.67 0.89 19.31
CA VAL A 379 -6.23 0.52 17.96
C VAL A 379 -5.35 1.61 17.39
N GLY A 380 -4.27 1.21 16.71
CA GLY A 380 -3.51 2.13 15.89
C GLY A 380 -2.87 3.24 16.70
N ASN A 381 -3.33 4.48 16.53
CA ASN A 381 -2.82 5.65 17.24
C ASN A 381 -3.51 5.94 18.58
N GLU A 382 -4.51 5.16 19.00
CA GLU A 382 -5.30 5.51 20.18
C GLU A 382 -4.50 5.43 21.49
N ALA A 383 -3.50 4.55 21.59
CA ALA A 383 -2.60 4.53 22.73
C ALA A 383 -1.82 5.84 22.91
N LYS A 384 -1.30 6.41 21.81
CA LYS A 384 -0.63 7.73 21.84
C LYS A 384 -1.61 8.85 22.08
N ARG A 385 -2.79 8.78 21.46
CA ARG A 385 -3.85 9.77 21.68
C ARG A 385 -4.26 9.80 23.15
N MET A 386 -4.36 8.63 23.79
CA MET A 386 -4.57 8.50 25.23
C MET A 386 -3.43 9.15 26.01
N LYS A 387 -2.15 8.78 25.75
CA LYS A 387 -0.99 9.38 26.43
C LYS A 387 -0.96 10.92 26.31
N ARG A 388 -1.45 11.48 25.21
CA ARG A 388 -1.53 12.93 24.99
C ARG A 388 -2.68 13.59 25.74
N ASN A 389 -3.82 12.92 25.83
CA ASN A 389 -5.07 13.52 26.30
C ASN A 389 -5.38 13.20 27.77
N ILE A 390 -4.87 12.09 28.32
CA ILE A 390 -5.13 11.61 29.67
C ILE A 390 -3.77 11.47 30.39
N LYS A 391 -3.61 12.13 31.54
CA LYS A 391 -2.42 11.94 32.37
C LYS A 391 -2.50 10.61 33.12
N ALA A 392 -1.34 9.99 33.38
CA ALA A 392 -1.26 8.74 34.13
C ALA A 392 -1.98 8.82 35.51
N SER A 393 -1.91 9.96 36.19
CA SER A 393 -2.57 10.18 37.49
C SER A 393 -4.10 10.33 37.41
N GLU A 394 -4.64 10.56 36.21
CA GLU A 394 -6.07 10.80 35.96
C GLU A 394 -6.72 9.60 35.25
N PHE A 395 -5.93 8.59 34.87
CA PHE A 395 -6.41 7.40 34.18
C PHE A 395 -7.25 6.54 35.14
N ASN A 396 -8.49 6.26 34.73
CA ASN A 396 -9.38 5.33 35.42
C ASN A 396 -10.26 4.63 34.38
N GLY A 397 -10.10 3.32 34.23
CA GLY A 397 -10.90 2.48 33.34
C GLY A 397 -10.12 1.29 32.81
N LYS A 398 -10.70 0.60 31.84
CA LYS A 398 -10.10 -0.56 31.17
C LYS A 398 -9.74 -0.23 29.73
N CYS A 399 -8.56 -0.62 29.29
CA CYS A 399 -8.14 -0.53 27.90
C CYS A 399 -8.47 -1.83 27.18
N ILE A 400 -9.12 -1.76 26.02
CA ILE A 400 -9.61 -2.93 25.29
C ILE A 400 -8.97 -2.99 23.90
N LEU A 401 -8.36 -4.13 23.61
CA LEU A 401 -7.73 -4.46 22.34
C LEU A 401 -8.64 -5.35 21.46
N ALA A 402 -8.38 -5.32 20.15
CA ALA A 402 -9.00 -6.26 19.21
C ALA A 402 -8.62 -7.72 19.53
N PRO A 403 -9.42 -8.71 19.06
CA PRO A 403 -9.14 -10.12 19.27
C PRO A 403 -7.77 -10.55 18.74
N PHE A 404 -7.16 -11.50 19.44
CA PHE A 404 -5.94 -12.14 18.97
C PHE A 404 -6.24 -13.15 17.84
N PRO A 405 -5.39 -13.27 16.80
CA PRO A 405 -4.21 -12.45 16.52
C PRO A 405 -4.60 -11.14 15.81
N ARG A 406 -4.01 -10.03 16.25
CA ARG A 406 -4.21 -8.70 15.65
C ARG A 406 -3.29 -8.55 14.45
N LYS A 407 -3.75 -7.82 13.44
CA LYS A 407 -2.98 -7.63 12.21
C LYS A 407 -1.75 -6.75 12.40
N MET A 408 -1.73 -5.91 13.45
CA MET A 408 -0.65 -5.00 13.78
C MET A 408 -0.25 -5.06 15.25
N GLY A 409 0.94 -4.55 15.52
CA GLY A 409 1.49 -4.43 16.86
C GLY A 409 0.59 -3.71 17.85
N THR A 410 0.58 -4.27 19.06
CA THR A 410 -0.13 -3.82 20.24
C THR A 410 0.62 -2.75 21.03
N GLU A 411 0.30 -1.47 20.83
CA GLU A 411 0.81 -0.37 21.66
C GLU A 411 -0.15 -0.11 22.81
N VAL A 412 0.35 -0.17 24.05
CA VAL A 412 -0.42 0.05 25.27
C VAL A 412 0.32 1.07 26.11
N PRO A 413 -0.36 2.07 26.71
CA PRO A 413 0.29 2.96 27.65
C PRO A 413 0.75 2.25 28.91
N ASP A 414 1.98 2.52 29.33
CA ASP A 414 2.64 1.87 30.47
C ASP A 414 1.80 1.98 31.75
N PHE A 415 1.11 3.11 31.96
CA PHE A 415 0.22 3.32 33.10
C PHE A 415 -1.11 2.54 33.03
N ALA A 416 -1.45 1.96 31.88
CA ALA A 416 -2.69 1.24 31.64
C ALA A 416 -2.46 -0.27 31.37
N GLU A 417 -1.21 -0.73 31.41
CA GLU A 417 -0.83 -2.10 31.05
C GLU A 417 -1.56 -3.15 31.91
N ASP A 418 -1.58 -2.95 33.23
CA ASP A 418 -2.29 -3.82 34.18
C ASP A 418 -3.82 -3.77 34.04
N SER A 419 -4.34 -2.74 33.37
CA SER A 419 -5.78 -2.55 33.11
C SER A 419 -6.16 -2.78 31.65
N THR A 420 -5.31 -3.49 30.91
CA THR A 420 -5.53 -3.81 29.50
C THR A 420 -6.02 -5.25 29.32
N PHE A 421 -7.06 -5.38 28.49
CA PHE A 421 -7.73 -6.64 28.17
C PHE A 421 -7.90 -6.77 26.66
N GLU A 422 -8.14 -7.98 26.18
CA GLU A 422 -8.49 -8.25 24.78
C GLU A 422 -9.90 -8.84 24.64
N LEU A 423 -10.56 -8.51 23.53
CA LEU A 423 -11.82 -9.15 23.16
C LEU A 423 -11.57 -10.60 22.72
N LYS A 424 -12.54 -11.48 22.96
CA LYS A 424 -12.48 -12.86 22.50
C LYS A 424 -12.66 -12.98 20.99
N ASP A 425 -13.65 -12.27 20.46
CA ASP A 425 -14.04 -12.26 19.05
C ASP A 425 -14.88 -11.00 18.76
N ILE A 426 -15.09 -10.68 17.48
CA ILE A 426 -16.08 -9.69 17.04
C ILE A 426 -17.14 -10.44 16.23
N ALA A 427 -18.32 -10.58 16.81
CA ALA A 427 -19.32 -11.55 16.33
C ALA A 427 -20.22 -11.01 15.20
N PHE A 428 -20.37 -9.69 15.09
CA PHE A 428 -21.38 -9.07 14.23
C PHE A 428 -20.87 -8.66 12.84
N THR A 429 -19.57 -8.76 12.58
CA THR A 429 -18.95 -8.34 11.30
C THR A 429 -17.76 -9.23 10.95
N GLN A 430 -17.47 -9.36 9.66
CA GLN A 430 -16.20 -9.91 9.15
C GLN A 430 -15.30 -8.79 8.58
N ASP A 431 -15.85 -7.60 8.41
CA ASP A 431 -15.16 -6.41 7.92
C ASP A 431 -14.73 -5.53 9.10
N TYR A 432 -13.61 -4.82 8.92
CA TYR A 432 -13.10 -3.82 9.86
C TYR A 432 -12.90 -4.32 11.30
N LEU A 433 -12.40 -5.55 11.47
CA LEU A 433 -12.14 -6.16 12.79
C LEU A 433 -11.14 -5.36 13.64
N ASP A 434 -10.26 -4.60 13.01
CA ASP A 434 -9.33 -3.68 13.67
C ASP A 434 -9.91 -2.25 13.80
N SER A 435 -11.22 -2.03 13.71
CA SER A 435 -11.82 -0.70 13.89
C SER A 435 -12.10 -0.42 15.37
N CYS A 436 -11.81 0.81 15.78
CA CYS A 436 -12.23 1.32 17.08
C CYS A 436 -13.75 1.22 17.32
N THR A 437 -14.55 1.50 16.28
CA THR A 437 -16.02 1.38 16.36
C THR A 437 -16.43 -0.09 16.47
N ALA A 438 -15.74 -1.00 15.78
CA ALA A 438 -16.03 -2.44 15.87
C ALA A 438 -15.80 -2.98 17.28
N ILE A 439 -14.67 -2.62 17.88
CA ILE A 439 -14.33 -2.96 19.28
C ILE A 439 -15.36 -2.35 20.23
N ALA A 440 -15.70 -1.07 20.08
CA ALA A 440 -16.64 -0.39 20.97
C ALA A 440 -18.03 -1.05 20.98
N LEU A 441 -18.52 -1.42 19.79
CA LEU A 441 -19.78 -2.13 19.62
C LEU A 441 -19.72 -3.55 20.21
N GLN A 442 -18.61 -4.27 20.01
CA GLN A 442 -18.43 -5.59 20.59
C GLN A 442 -18.36 -5.55 22.13
N ILE A 443 -17.71 -4.54 22.73
CA ILE A 443 -17.73 -4.33 24.18
C ILE A 443 -19.18 -4.20 24.68
N ALA A 444 -20.03 -3.48 23.95
CA ALA A 444 -21.43 -3.32 24.34
C ALA A 444 -22.21 -4.66 24.31
N LEU A 445 -21.87 -5.58 23.39
CA LEU A 445 -22.42 -6.94 23.36
C LEU A 445 -21.91 -7.78 24.53
N ASP A 446 -20.62 -7.73 24.81
CA ASP A 446 -19.99 -8.50 25.88
C ASP A 446 -20.49 -8.03 27.26
N LEU A 447 -20.84 -6.76 27.40
CA LEU A 447 -21.49 -6.18 28.58
C LEU A 447 -23.00 -6.51 28.68
N GLU A 448 -23.53 -7.32 27.77
CA GLU A 448 -24.95 -7.72 27.71
C GLU A 448 -25.93 -6.53 27.74
N ALA A 449 -25.51 -5.39 27.16
CA ALA A 449 -26.27 -4.16 27.21
C ALA A 449 -27.66 -4.30 26.55
N LYS A 450 -28.70 -3.81 27.22
CA LYS A 450 -30.07 -3.84 26.67
C LYS A 450 -30.33 -2.66 25.75
N ASP A 451 -29.81 -1.48 26.14
CA ASP A 451 -29.88 -0.24 25.39
C ASP A 451 -28.48 0.30 25.13
N ILE A 452 -28.19 0.62 23.87
CA ILE A 452 -26.88 1.10 23.43
C ILE A 452 -27.06 2.47 22.80
N PHE A 453 -26.46 3.45 23.43
CA PHE A 453 -26.44 4.84 23.00
C PHE A 453 -25.10 5.17 22.36
N VAL A 454 -25.11 6.06 21.38
CA VAL A 454 -23.90 6.58 20.73
C VAL A 454 -23.92 8.11 20.70
N ILE A 455 -22.73 8.73 20.80
CA ILE A 455 -22.52 10.18 20.62
C ILE A 455 -21.21 10.41 19.87
N GLY A 456 -20.99 11.61 19.33
CA GLY A 456 -19.74 11.91 18.62
C GLY A 456 -19.57 11.14 17.31
N TYR A 457 -20.67 10.66 16.72
CA TYR A 457 -20.71 10.10 15.37
C TYR A 457 -21.45 11.09 14.46
N ASP A 458 -20.94 12.31 14.34
CA ASP A 458 -21.63 13.42 13.67
C ASP A 458 -21.80 13.19 12.16
N GLY A 459 -20.84 12.47 11.57
CA GLY A 459 -20.67 12.37 10.12
C GLY A 459 -19.97 13.59 9.52
N TYR A 460 -19.64 13.52 8.24
CA TYR A 460 -18.90 14.58 7.55
C TYR A 460 -19.84 15.40 6.66
N LYS A 461 -19.80 16.73 6.82
CA LYS A 461 -20.64 17.70 6.09
C LYS A 461 -19.87 18.22 4.85
N GLY A 462 -20.50 18.18 3.68
CA GLY A 462 -19.95 18.73 2.43
C GLY A 462 -20.52 18.04 1.19
N GLU A 463 -20.58 18.74 0.04
CA GLU A 463 -20.99 18.13 -1.23
C GLU A 463 -19.93 17.16 -1.77
N VAL A 464 -18.66 17.41 -1.46
CA VAL A 464 -17.51 16.56 -1.82
C VAL A 464 -16.77 16.23 -0.55
N LEU A 465 -16.88 14.97 -0.12
CA LEU A 465 -16.06 14.42 0.95
C LEU A 465 -14.67 14.11 0.40
N SER A 466 -13.64 14.34 1.20
CA SER A 466 -12.35 13.72 0.90
C SER A 466 -12.52 12.20 0.88
N GLU A 467 -11.68 11.50 0.10
CA GLU A 467 -11.59 10.02 0.17
C GLU A 467 -11.45 9.56 1.63
N LYS A 468 -10.80 10.40 2.46
CA LYS A 468 -10.65 10.11 3.88
C LYS A 468 -11.92 10.02 4.69
N GLU A 469 -12.78 11.00 4.48
CA GLU A 469 -14.06 11.10 5.14
C GLU A 469 -15.04 10.08 4.58
N MET A 470 -14.94 9.80 3.28
CA MET A 470 -15.78 8.80 2.61
C MET A 470 -15.53 7.38 3.15
N ASP A 471 -14.27 6.94 3.26
CA ASP A 471 -13.98 5.59 3.75
C ASP A 471 -14.43 5.41 5.21
N LEU A 472 -14.19 6.40 6.08
CA LEU A 472 -14.60 6.31 7.48
C LEU A 472 -16.12 6.35 7.63
N THR A 473 -16.80 7.12 6.76
CA THR A 473 -18.26 7.09 6.67
C THR A 473 -18.73 5.69 6.27
N ASN A 474 -18.12 5.07 5.25
CA ASN A 474 -18.49 3.73 4.80
C ASN A 474 -18.19 2.65 5.85
N GLU A 475 -17.06 2.74 6.55
CA GLU A 475 -16.69 1.87 7.66
C GLU A 475 -17.77 1.91 8.76
N ASN A 476 -18.07 3.09 9.29
CA ASN A 476 -19.07 3.24 10.36
C ASN A 476 -20.46 2.78 9.90
N ARG A 477 -20.88 3.10 8.67
CA ARG A 477 -22.16 2.63 8.11
C ARG A 477 -22.23 1.11 8.02
N THR A 478 -21.16 0.47 7.56
CA THR A 478 -21.06 -1.00 7.47
C THR A 478 -21.16 -1.62 8.86
N LEU A 479 -20.42 -1.07 9.83
CA LEU A 479 -20.40 -1.55 11.20
C LEU A 479 -21.76 -1.36 11.90
N PHE A 480 -22.39 -0.19 11.79
CA PHE A 480 -23.72 0.06 12.37
C PHE A 480 -24.79 -0.84 11.74
N THR A 481 -24.76 -1.01 10.41
CA THR A 481 -25.71 -1.90 9.72
C THR A 481 -25.54 -3.34 10.16
N GLY A 482 -24.31 -3.85 10.19
CA GLY A 482 -23.99 -5.20 10.66
C GLY A 482 -24.41 -5.40 12.11
N PHE A 483 -24.11 -4.41 12.97
CA PHE A 483 -24.45 -4.45 14.37
C PHE A 483 -25.95 -4.47 14.63
N VAL A 484 -26.72 -3.54 14.05
CA VAL A 484 -28.19 -3.49 14.21
C VAL A 484 -28.82 -4.79 13.69
N SER A 485 -28.29 -5.33 12.60
CA SER A 485 -28.74 -6.61 12.04
C SER A 485 -28.48 -7.79 12.99
N TYR A 486 -27.38 -7.77 13.73
CA TYR A 486 -27.02 -8.80 14.71
C TYR A 486 -27.77 -8.64 16.04
N PHE A 487 -27.75 -7.44 16.62
CA PHE A 487 -28.32 -7.10 17.93
C PHE A 487 -29.86 -7.05 17.94
N LYS A 488 -30.49 -6.90 16.76
CA LYS A 488 -31.96 -6.86 16.58
C LYS A 488 -32.67 -5.70 17.29
N LYS A 489 -31.93 -4.66 17.69
CA LYS A 489 -32.45 -3.39 18.20
C LYS A 489 -31.73 -2.21 17.55
N PRO A 490 -32.38 -1.04 17.44
CA PRO A 490 -31.73 0.15 16.91
C PRO A 490 -30.62 0.64 17.85
N LEU A 491 -29.54 1.17 17.25
CA LEU A 491 -28.58 2.00 17.96
C LEU A 491 -29.13 3.42 18.04
N ILE A 492 -29.10 4.03 19.23
CA ILE A 492 -29.67 5.35 19.45
C ILE A 492 -28.55 6.40 19.53
N SER A 493 -28.52 7.35 18.60
CA SER A 493 -27.65 8.52 18.71
C SER A 493 -28.30 9.55 19.64
N LEU A 494 -27.61 9.96 20.72
CA LEU A 494 -28.09 10.99 21.65
C LEU A 494 -27.77 12.42 21.19
N THR A 495 -27.00 12.54 20.11
CA THR A 495 -26.65 13.78 19.44
C THR A 495 -27.03 13.71 17.96
N ASP A 496 -27.11 14.86 17.29
CA ASP A 496 -27.40 14.89 15.85
C ASP A 496 -26.33 14.12 15.05
N THR A 497 -26.74 13.49 13.94
CA THR A 497 -25.86 12.63 13.14
C THR A 497 -26.34 12.51 11.70
N LEU A 498 -25.39 12.42 10.77
CA LEU A 498 -25.65 12.12 9.36
C LEU A 498 -25.76 10.62 9.05
N TYR A 499 -25.46 9.73 10.01
CA TYR A 499 -25.59 8.28 9.83
C TYR A 499 -27.05 7.87 9.93
N LYS A 500 -27.64 7.43 8.82
CA LYS A 500 -29.06 7.05 8.71
C LYS A 500 -29.38 5.73 9.41
N GLU A 501 -28.35 4.96 9.71
CA GLU A 501 -28.40 3.68 10.41
C GLU A 501 -28.68 3.85 11.91
N LEU A 502 -28.58 5.08 12.45
CA LEU A 502 -28.81 5.41 13.85
C LEU A 502 -30.18 6.07 14.05
N GLU A 503 -30.89 5.66 15.10
CA GLU A 503 -32.11 6.35 15.55
C GLU A 503 -31.71 7.57 16.39
N VAL A 504 -32.13 8.78 15.98
CA VAL A 504 -31.72 10.01 16.68
C VAL A 504 -32.71 10.35 17.78
N LYS A 505 -32.21 10.48 19.01
CA LYS A 505 -32.93 11.05 20.16
C LYS A 505 -32.09 12.16 20.78
N SER A 506 -32.74 13.17 21.33
CA SER A 506 -32.00 14.26 21.94
C SER A 506 -31.58 13.89 23.35
N ILE A 507 -30.30 14.04 23.71
CA ILE A 507 -29.79 13.84 25.08
C ILE A 507 -30.62 14.61 26.12
N TYR A 508 -31.14 15.78 25.76
CA TYR A 508 -31.97 16.64 26.61
C TYR A 508 -33.33 16.02 26.98
N GLN A 509 -33.75 14.92 26.35
CA GLN A 509 -34.95 14.16 26.73
C GLN A 509 -34.71 13.23 27.94
N TYR A 510 -33.45 13.05 28.33
CA TYR A 510 -33.02 12.05 29.31
C TYR A 510 -32.43 12.65 30.60
N ILE A 511 -32.31 13.98 30.67
CA ILE A 511 -31.79 14.71 31.84
C ILE A 511 -32.92 15.30 32.68
#